data_AF-A0A0B1TDX3-F1
#
_entry.id   AF-A0A0B1TDX3-F1
#
_cell.length_a   1.000
_cell.length_b   1.000
_cell.length_c   1.000
_cell.angle_alpha   90.00
_cell.angle_beta   90.00
_cell.angle_gamma   90.00
#
_symmetry.space_group_name_H-M   'P 1'
#
loop_
_entity.id
_entity.type
_entity.pdbx_description
1 polymer ?
#
loop_
_entity_poly.entity_id
_entity_poly.type
_entity_poly.pdbx_seq_one_letter_code
_entity_poly.pdbx_strand_id
1 'polypeptide(L)'
;MLKHANSNMFVQNMRLSIMTLIFATFTMCSSDGAKIMEKGIFQGWTTLVWTMTVAAALGGIVVSAVMKYADNIRKTYCQTLAIGLTAVISILIGERILSLNLVVGVTVVMVSLVIYAFYPPTPHHPFTSSAGKPSMLENGRLV
;
A
#
# COMPACT_ATOMS: atom_id res chain seq x y z
N MET A 1 -19.92 22.20 -4.04
CA MET A 1 -19.49 22.29 -5.45
C MET A 1 -18.01 22.61 -5.52
N LEU A 2 -17.16 21.60 -5.69
CA LEU A 2 -15.90 21.71 -6.44
C LEU A 2 -15.86 20.47 -7.34
N LYS A 3 -16.52 20.65 -8.49
CA LYS A 3 -16.61 19.75 -9.61
C LYS A 3 -15.20 19.57 -10.19
N HIS A 4 -14.79 18.34 -10.51
CA HIS A 4 -13.55 17.98 -11.20
C HIS A 4 -12.22 18.39 -10.53
N ALA A 5 -11.87 17.74 -9.42
CA ALA A 5 -10.49 17.30 -9.32
C ALA A 5 -10.41 15.97 -10.06
N ASN A 6 -10.13 16.00 -11.37
CA ASN A 6 -9.34 14.93 -11.99
C ASN A 6 -7.98 14.97 -11.26
N SER A 7 -7.94 14.52 -10.00
CA SER A 7 -6.71 14.47 -9.23
C SER A 7 -5.88 13.39 -9.90
N ASN A 8 -5.07 13.82 -10.88
CA ASN A 8 -4.10 12.98 -11.55
C ASN A 8 -3.33 12.28 -10.43
N MET A 9 -3.52 10.97 -10.29
CA MET A 9 -2.86 10.19 -9.24
C MET A 9 -1.34 10.34 -9.30
N PHE A 10 -0.84 10.67 -10.49
CA PHE A 10 0.52 11.14 -10.72
C PHE A 10 0.92 12.36 -9.88
N VAL A 11 0.05 13.37 -9.79
CA VAL A 11 0.25 14.58 -8.96
C VAL A 11 0.22 14.22 -7.48
N GLN A 12 -0.64 13.29 -7.06
CA GLN A 12 -0.66 12.80 -5.68
C GLN A 12 0.64 12.05 -5.35
N ASN A 13 1.08 11.16 -6.22
CA ASN A 13 2.34 10.41 -6.07
C ASN A 13 3.55 11.36 -6.03
N MET A 14 3.57 12.37 -6.90
CA MET A 14 4.63 13.38 -6.93
C MET A 14 4.67 14.21 -5.63
N ARG A 15 3.52 14.61 -5.09
CA ARG A 15 3.45 15.32 -3.80
C ARG A 15 4.01 14.45 -2.66
N LEU A 16 3.66 13.16 -2.62
CA LEU A 16 4.18 12.22 -1.62
C LEU A 16 5.69 12.00 -1.75
N SER A 17 6.20 11.88 -2.97
CA SER A 17 7.64 11.75 -3.22
C SER A 17 8.41 13.00 -2.80
N ILE A 18 7.90 14.19 -3.07
CA ILE A 18 8.54 15.45 -2.65
C ILE A 18 8.59 15.55 -1.12
N MET A 19 7.50 15.21 -0.42
CA MET A 19 7.49 15.22 1.06
C MET A 19 8.47 14.18 1.64
N THR A 20 8.54 13.00 1.04
CA THR A 20 9.50 11.96 1.43
C THR A 20 10.94 12.42 1.21
N LEU A 21 11.23 13.10 0.11
CA LEU A 21 12.56 13.63 -0.20
C LEU A 21 13.02 14.67 0.83
N ILE A 22 12.13 15.56 1.27
CA ILE A 22 12.42 16.55 2.32
C ILE A 22 12.76 15.83 3.63
N PHE A 23 11.93 14.87 4.04
CA PHE A 23 12.16 14.08 5.26
C PHE A 23 13.46 13.25 5.19
N ALA A 24 13.74 12.64 4.03
CA ALA A 24 14.96 11.88 3.81
C ALA A 24 16.20 12.77 3.92
N THR A 25 16.16 13.97 3.32
CA THR A 25 17.26 14.94 3.40
C THR A 25 17.47 15.43 4.84
N PHE A 26 16.39 15.69 5.58
CA PHE A 26 16.47 16.07 6.99
C PHE A 26 17.09 14.96 7.86
N THR A 27 16.66 13.70 7.63
CA THR A 27 17.20 12.52 8.33
C THR A 27 18.69 12.33 8.02
N MET A 28 19.08 12.55 6.76
CA MET A 28 20.45 12.47 6.29
C MET A 28 21.34 13.54 6.95
N CYS A 29 20.88 14.80 7.00
CA CYS A 29 21.59 15.88 7.69
C CYS A 29 21.72 15.63 9.20
N SER A 30 20.68 15.08 9.84
CA SER A 30 20.68 14.83 11.28
C SER A 30 21.57 13.65 11.68
N SER A 31 21.67 12.61 10.85
CA SER A 31 22.40 11.38 11.19
C SER A 31 23.87 11.43 10.76
N ASP A 32 24.16 11.96 9.57
CA ASP A 32 25.50 11.90 8.97
C ASP A 32 25.99 13.26 8.43
N GLY A 33 25.37 14.37 8.84
CA GLY A 33 25.68 15.73 8.34
C GLY A 33 27.17 16.10 8.37
N ALA A 34 27.90 15.70 9.42
CA ALA A 34 29.33 15.96 9.53
C ALA A 34 30.17 15.22 8.47
N LYS A 35 29.85 13.94 8.19
CA LYS A 35 30.56 13.13 7.19
C LYS A 35 30.25 13.58 5.76
N ILE A 36 29.02 14.03 5.53
CA ILE A 36 28.56 14.55 4.25
C ILE A 36 29.27 15.86 3.88
N MET A 37 29.50 16.73 4.87
CA MET A 37 30.17 18.01 4.64
C MET A 37 31.65 17.87 4.32
N GLU A 38 32.30 16.83 4.86
CA GLU A 38 33.72 16.55 4.61
C GLU A 38 33.97 15.79 3.29
N LYS A 39 33.06 14.86 2.92
CA LYS A 39 33.34 13.90 1.84
C LYS A 39 32.30 13.85 0.72
N GLY A 40 31.23 14.64 0.83
CA GLY A 40 30.16 14.76 -0.16
C GLY A 40 29.03 13.73 0.01
N ILE A 41 27.85 14.05 -0.53
CA ILE A 41 26.61 13.26 -0.42
C ILE A 41 26.66 11.89 -1.13
N PHE A 42 27.58 11.70 -2.08
CA PHE A 42 27.68 10.49 -2.91
C PHE A 42 28.91 9.64 -2.60
N GLN A 43 29.58 9.87 -1.47
CA GLN A 43 30.75 9.08 -1.13
C GLN A 43 30.37 7.63 -0.81
N GLY A 44 31.05 6.67 -1.45
CA GLY A 44 30.82 5.22 -1.22
C GLY A 44 29.69 4.61 -2.04
N TRP A 45 29.09 5.36 -2.98
CA TRP A 45 28.11 4.82 -3.91
C TRP A 45 28.77 3.85 -4.89
N THR A 46 28.65 2.56 -4.60
CA THR A 46 29.13 1.48 -5.47
C THR A 46 28.09 1.17 -6.55
N THR A 47 28.46 0.52 -7.66
CA THR A 47 27.51 0.06 -8.71
C THR A 47 26.35 -0.75 -8.12
N LEU A 48 26.59 -1.52 -7.05
CA LEU A 48 25.54 -2.25 -6.33
C LEU A 48 24.48 -1.31 -5.75
N VAL A 49 24.88 -0.21 -5.10
CA VAL A 49 23.96 0.79 -4.53
C VAL A 49 23.10 1.43 -5.63
N TRP A 50 23.71 1.73 -6.78
CA TRP A 50 22.98 2.22 -7.95
C TRP A 50 21.92 1.21 -8.43
N THR A 51 22.31 -0.06 -8.60
CA THR A 51 21.36 -1.09 -9.04
C THR A 51 20.22 -1.32 -8.05
N MET A 52 20.50 -1.33 -6.73
CA MET A 52 19.48 -1.47 -5.70
C MET A 52 18.55 -0.25 -5.65
N THR A 53 19.08 0.95 -5.84
CA THR A 53 18.27 2.19 -5.87
C THR A 53 17.36 2.22 -7.09
N VAL A 54 17.86 1.85 -8.27
CA VAL A 54 17.04 1.74 -9.49
C VAL A 54 16.00 0.65 -9.35
N ALA A 55 16.36 -0.53 -8.83
CA ALA A 55 15.42 -1.62 -8.59
C ALA A 55 14.32 -1.21 -7.58
N ALA A 56 14.67 -0.51 -6.51
CA ALA A 56 13.71 0.01 -5.53
C ALA A 56 12.76 1.06 -6.16
N ALA A 57 13.30 1.97 -6.98
CA ALA A 57 12.50 2.96 -7.70
C ALA A 57 11.52 2.29 -8.67
N LEU A 58 11.97 1.30 -9.44
CA LEU A 58 11.11 0.49 -10.32
C LEU A 58 10.02 -0.24 -9.51
N GLY A 59 10.38 -0.82 -8.36
CA GLY A 59 9.42 -1.45 -7.46
C GLY A 59 8.31 -0.49 -7.02
N GLY A 60 8.68 0.74 -6.65
CA GLY A 60 7.71 1.80 -6.31
C GLY A 60 6.78 2.17 -7.48
N ILE A 61 7.32 2.29 -8.69
CA ILE A 61 6.54 2.58 -9.90
C ILE A 61 5.57 1.43 -10.21
N VAL A 62 6.04 0.18 -10.19
CA VAL A 62 5.21 -1.01 -10.44
C VAL A 62 4.07 -1.09 -9.43
N VAL A 63 4.37 -0.86 -8.15
CA VAL A 63 3.37 -0.84 -7.09
C VAL A 63 2.34 0.27 -7.30
N SER A 64 2.76 1.48 -7.72
CA SER A 64 1.83 2.58 -8.03
C SER A 64 0.95 2.27 -9.25
N ALA A 65 1.48 1.56 -10.25
CA ALA A 65 0.72 1.09 -11.39
C ALA A 65 -0.29 0.00 -10.97
N VAL A 66 0.11 -0.97 -10.14
CA VAL A 66 -0.81 -1.97 -9.60
C VAL A 66 -1.96 -1.31 -8.85
N MET A 67 -1.70 -0.28 -8.03
CA MET A 67 -2.76 0.48 -7.35
C MET A 67 -3.67 1.28 -8.30
N LYS A 68 -3.21 1.60 -9.52
CA LYS A 68 -4.03 2.24 -10.55
C LYS A 68 -5.02 1.27 -11.18
N TYR A 69 -4.61 0.02 -11.37
CA TYR A 69 -5.39 -0.98 -12.10
C TYR A 69 -6.12 -1.98 -11.19
N ALA A 70 -5.66 -2.14 -9.94
CA ALA A 70 -6.25 -2.98 -8.93
C ALA A 70 -6.63 -2.14 -7.71
N ASP A 71 -7.82 -2.40 -7.15
CA ASP A 71 -8.29 -1.72 -5.95
C ASP A 71 -7.23 -1.81 -4.84
N ASN A 72 -6.98 -0.71 -4.13
CA ASN A 72 -5.94 -0.63 -3.09
C ASN A 72 -6.06 -1.70 -1.98
N ILE A 73 -7.26 -2.26 -1.80
CA ILE A 73 -7.56 -3.39 -0.90
C ILE A 73 -6.89 -4.70 -1.36
N ARG A 74 -6.80 -4.94 -2.67
CA ARG A 74 -6.20 -6.17 -3.20
C ARG A 74 -4.70 -6.21 -2.96
N LYS A 75 -4.00 -5.07 -3.10
CA LYS A 75 -2.57 -5.00 -2.79
C LYS A 75 -2.29 -5.26 -1.31
N THR A 76 -3.05 -4.64 -0.40
CA THR A 76 -2.81 -4.85 1.04
C THR A 76 -3.11 -6.29 1.43
N TYR A 77 -4.13 -6.92 0.83
CA TYR A 77 -4.40 -8.34 1.02
C TYR A 77 -3.27 -9.26 0.53
N CYS A 78 -2.77 -9.04 -0.69
CA CYS A 78 -1.63 -9.82 -1.21
C CYS A 78 -0.38 -9.63 -0.33
N GLN A 79 -0.17 -8.43 0.21
CA GLN A 79 0.98 -8.16 1.08
C GLN A 79 0.88 -8.88 2.42
N THR A 80 -0.30 -8.91 3.06
CA THR A 80 -0.47 -9.66 4.32
C THR A 80 -0.34 -11.17 4.10
N LEU A 81 -0.87 -11.69 2.99
CA LEU A 81 -0.65 -13.06 2.52
C LEU A 81 0.84 -13.39 2.38
N ALA A 82 1.58 -12.54 1.65
CA ALA A 82 3.01 -12.75 1.41
C ALA A 82 3.82 -12.76 2.72
N ILE A 83 3.52 -11.84 3.65
CA ILE A 83 4.18 -11.81 4.97
C ILE A 83 3.86 -13.08 5.76
N GLY A 84 2.59 -13.51 5.79
CA GLY A 84 2.19 -14.74 6.48
C GLY A 84 2.87 -15.98 5.93
N LEU A 85 2.88 -16.14 4.60
CA LEU A 85 3.56 -17.25 3.93
C LEU A 85 5.07 -17.23 4.16
N THR A 86 5.70 -16.06 4.13
CA THR A 86 7.13 -15.90 4.44
C THR A 86 7.44 -16.38 5.86
N ALA A 87 6.57 -16.07 6.82
CA ALA A 87 6.75 -16.49 8.20
C ALA A 87 6.60 -18.03 8.37
N VAL A 88 5.64 -18.65 7.66
CA VAL A 88 5.49 -20.10 7.62
C VAL A 88 6.72 -20.77 7.01
N ILE A 89 7.17 -20.29 5.85
CA ILE A 89 8.36 -20.81 5.17
C ILE A 89 9.58 -20.68 6.09
N SER A 90 9.79 -19.54 6.74
CA SER A 90 10.91 -19.33 7.66
C SER A 90 10.94 -20.32 8.83
N ILE A 91 9.77 -20.72 9.36
CA ILE A 91 9.68 -21.79 10.37
C ILE A 91 10.08 -23.15 9.79
N LEU A 92 9.61 -23.47 8.58
CA LEU A 92 9.89 -24.76 7.93
C LEU A 92 11.35 -24.92 7.52
N ILE A 93 12.02 -23.83 7.12
CA ILE A 93 13.43 -23.86 6.69
C ILE A 93 14.38 -23.83 7.90
N GLY A 94 13.88 -23.52 9.10
CA GLY A 94 14.67 -23.54 10.34
C GLY A 94 15.67 -22.38 10.47
N GLU A 95 15.56 -21.34 9.63
CA GLU A 95 16.47 -20.18 9.65
C GLU A 95 16.34 -19.31 10.91
N ARG A 96 15.21 -19.38 11.62
CA ARG A 96 14.99 -18.69 12.89
C ARG A 96 15.02 -19.66 14.06
N ILE A 97 15.70 -19.28 15.14
CA ILE A 97 15.58 -19.93 16.44
C ILE A 97 14.10 -19.92 16.82
N LEU A 98 13.52 -21.11 17.00
CA LEU A 98 12.12 -21.32 17.37
C LEU A 98 11.83 -20.64 18.73
N SER A 99 11.51 -19.36 18.69
CA SER A 99 11.01 -18.62 19.85
C SER A 99 9.50 -18.81 19.93
N LEU A 100 8.98 -19.01 21.15
CA LEU A 100 7.54 -19.15 21.39
C LEU A 100 6.73 -17.97 20.83
N ASN A 101 7.31 -16.76 20.85
CA ASN A 101 6.70 -15.56 20.28
C ASN A 101 6.50 -15.66 18.76
N LEU A 102 7.41 -16.33 18.03
CA LEU A 102 7.31 -16.54 16.59
C LEU A 102 6.17 -17.51 16.27
N VAL A 103 6.05 -18.59 17.05
CA VAL A 103 4.99 -19.60 16.88
C VAL A 103 3.61 -18.99 17.12
N VAL A 104 3.46 -18.21 18.20
CA VAL A 104 2.22 -17.48 18.49
C VAL A 104 1.90 -16.46 17.39
N GLY A 105 2.91 -15.69 16.93
CA GLY A 105 2.73 -14.74 15.85
C GLY A 105 2.26 -15.40 14.55
N VAL A 106 2.86 -16.52 14.16
CA VAL A 106 2.49 -17.23 12.92
C VAL A 106 1.10 -17.85 13.02
N THR A 107 0.75 -18.49 14.14
CA THR A 107 -0.59 -19.05 14.32
C THR A 107 -1.69 -17.99 14.24
N VAL A 108 -1.49 -16.82 14.86
CA VAL A 108 -2.43 -15.69 14.77
C VAL A 108 -2.57 -15.17 13.34
N VAL A 109 -1.46 -15.00 12.62
CA VAL A 109 -1.47 -14.55 11.21
C VAL A 109 -2.19 -15.58 10.33
N MET A 110 -1.93 -16.88 10.53
CA MET A 110 -2.60 -17.95 9.77
C MET A 110 -4.09 -18.01 10.03
N VAL A 111 -4.54 -17.87 11.29
CA VAL A 111 -5.97 -17.82 11.64
C VAL A 111 -6.66 -16.63 10.99
N SER A 112 -6.05 -15.44 11.09
CA SER A 112 -6.56 -14.22 10.44
C SER A 112 -6.70 -14.38 8.93
N LEU A 113 -5.69 -15.00 8.31
CA LEU A 113 -5.66 -15.23 6.87
C LEU A 113 -6.75 -16.21 6.42
N VAL A 114 -6.93 -17.30 7.15
CA VAL A 114 -7.99 -18.28 6.89
C VAL A 114 -9.35 -17.61 6.98
N ILE A 115 -9.63 -16.85 8.05
CA ILE A 115 -10.90 -16.14 8.22
C ILE A 115 -11.17 -15.18 7.04
N TYR A 116 -10.17 -14.38 6.64
CA TYR A 116 -10.32 -13.45 5.53
C TYR A 116 -10.50 -14.16 4.17
N ALA A 117 -9.78 -15.27 3.94
CA ALA A 117 -9.90 -16.04 2.71
C ALA A 117 -11.27 -16.70 2.55
N PHE A 118 -11.87 -17.17 3.66
CA PHE A 118 -13.19 -17.82 3.65
C PHE A 118 -14.38 -16.85 3.71
N TYR A 119 -14.18 -15.63 4.23
CA TYR A 119 -15.20 -14.58 4.26
C TYR A 119 -14.77 -13.37 3.43
N PRO A 120 -14.86 -13.45 2.08
CA PRO A 120 -14.57 -12.30 1.24
C PRO A 120 -15.53 -11.15 1.61
N PRO A 121 -15.03 -9.92 1.82
CA PRO A 121 -15.88 -8.77 2.09
C PRO A 121 -16.90 -8.62 0.96
N THR A 122 -18.19 -8.64 1.28
CA THR A 122 -19.25 -8.39 0.30
C THR A 122 -18.99 -7.04 -0.37
N PRO A 123 -19.08 -6.93 -1.71
CA PRO A 123 -18.93 -5.66 -2.39
C PRO A 123 -19.89 -4.65 -1.77
N HIS A 124 -19.36 -3.57 -1.21
CA HIS A 124 -20.19 -2.43 -0.82
C HIS A 124 -20.81 -1.87 -2.11
N HIS A 125 -22.04 -2.28 -2.42
CA HIS A 125 -22.86 -1.48 -3.30
C HIS A 125 -22.95 -0.10 -2.65
N PRO A 126 -22.53 0.98 -3.33
CA PRO A 126 -22.90 2.31 -2.89
C PRO A 126 -24.42 2.27 -2.71
N PHE A 127 -24.92 2.71 -1.56
CA PHE A 127 -26.33 3.02 -1.43
C PHE A 127 -26.63 4.05 -2.53
N THR A 128 -27.10 3.59 -3.68
CA THR A 128 -27.96 4.39 -4.52
C THR A 128 -29.12 4.70 -3.60
N SER A 129 -29.05 5.86 -2.96
CA SER A 129 -30.21 6.53 -2.40
C SER A 129 -31.26 6.40 -3.50
N SER A 130 -32.24 5.54 -3.25
CA SER A 130 -33.43 5.45 -4.06
C SER A 130 -34.04 6.83 -3.97
N ALA A 131 -33.64 7.70 -4.90
CA ALA A 131 -34.33 8.93 -5.20
C ALA A 131 -35.80 8.56 -5.21
N GLY A 132 -36.57 9.18 -4.31
CA GLY A 132 -37.99 8.95 -4.21
C GLY A 132 -38.56 8.99 -5.62
N LYS A 133 -39.14 7.87 -6.07
CA LYS A 133 -40.09 7.92 -7.16
C LYS A 133 -41.20 8.84 -6.66
N PRO A 134 -41.44 10.02 -7.27
CA PRO A 134 -42.72 10.64 -7.06
C PRO A 134 -43.75 9.64 -7.58
N SER A 135 -44.69 9.28 -6.71
CA SER A 135 -45.90 8.55 -7.06
C SER A 135 -46.59 9.29 -8.21
N MET A 136 -46.30 8.88 -9.45
CA MET A 136 -47.18 9.13 -10.58
C MET A 136 -48.45 8.35 -10.29
N LEU A 137 -49.43 9.06 -9.75
CA LEU A 137 -50.82 8.66 -9.72
C LEU A 137 -51.29 8.56 -11.18
N GLU A 138 -51.00 7.43 -11.82
CA GLU A 138 -51.69 6.99 -13.03
C GLU A 138 -53.07 6.49 -12.58
N ASN A 139 -53.96 7.44 -12.30
CA ASN A 139 -55.37 7.18 -12.04
C ASN A 139 -56.14 7.91 -13.13
N GLY A 140 -56.52 7.18 -14.18
CA GLY A 140 -57.12 7.66 -15.42
C GLY A 140 -58.33 8.57 -15.23
N ARG A 141 -58.07 9.85 -14.97
CA ARG A 141 -59.01 10.96 -15.07
C ARG A 141 -58.29 12.20 -15.59
N LEU A 142 -58.72 12.64 -16.77
CA LEU A 142 -58.51 13.99 -17.29
C LEU A 142 -59.45 14.93 -16.54
N VAL A 143 -58.92 15.73 -15.61
CA VAL A 143 -59.38 17.10 -15.32
C VAL A 143 -58.21 17.89 -14.75
#